data_AF-A0A2W4SRD9-F1
#
_entry.id   AF-A0A2W4SRD9-F1
#
_cell.length_a   1.000
_cell.length_b   1.000
_cell.length_c   1.000
_cell.angle_alpha   90.00
_cell.angle_beta   90.00
_cell.angle_gamma   90.00
#
_symmetry.space_group_name_H-M   'P 1'
#
loop_
_entity.id
_entity.type
_entity.pdbx_description
1 polymer ?
#
loop_
_entity_poly.entity_id
_entity_poly.type
_entity_poly.pdbx_seq_one_letter_code
_entity_poly.pdbx_strand_id
1 'polypeptide(L)'
;MARTPLIPREDREVFVVPLDIRPEHIDANGHVNNVVYVGWLQDVGMAHWNARFDAETRARWSWVALRHEIDYLRGIGPEATGVVARTWVGDPVGPRFNRYVRIEDGEGRLCAQGVSEWCLVDVTTLRPQRIPATMLSTFERR
;
A
#
# COMPACT_ATOMS: atom_id res chain seq x y z
N MET A 1 9.37 13.94 -17.81
CA MET A 1 8.42 13.00 -18.44
C MET A 1 7.41 12.58 -17.39
N ALA A 2 6.11 12.70 -17.66
CA ALA A 2 5.10 12.22 -16.72
C ALA A 2 5.24 10.70 -16.57
N ARG A 3 5.40 10.20 -15.33
CA ARG A 3 5.44 8.75 -15.10
C ARG A 3 4.05 8.17 -15.34
N THR A 4 4.01 7.03 -16.02
CA THR A 4 2.76 6.32 -16.32
C THR A 4 2.04 5.96 -15.02
N PRO A 5 0.74 6.24 -14.89
CA PRO A 5 -0.04 5.81 -13.74
C PRO A 5 0.03 4.29 -13.56
N LEU A 6 0.16 3.83 -12.31
CA LEU A 6 0.08 2.42 -11.97
C LEU A 6 -1.37 1.94 -12.16
N ILE A 7 -1.55 0.86 -12.92
CA ILE A 7 -2.86 0.31 -13.24
C ILE A 7 -2.98 -1.08 -12.60
N PRO A 8 -4.05 -1.37 -11.84
CA PRO A 8 -4.29 -2.71 -11.35
C PRO A 8 -4.58 -3.67 -12.50
N ARG A 9 -4.05 -4.89 -12.42
CA ARG A 9 -4.49 -5.97 -13.31
C ARG A 9 -5.96 -6.28 -13.05
N GLU A 10 -6.66 -6.73 -14.09
CA GLU A 10 -8.10 -7.00 -14.03
C GLU A 10 -8.48 -8.10 -13.04
N ASP A 11 -7.58 -9.05 -12.80
CA ASP A 11 -7.78 -10.17 -11.87
C ASP A 11 -7.50 -9.81 -10.40
N ARG A 12 -6.98 -8.62 -10.11
CA ARG A 12 -6.60 -8.22 -8.75
C ARG A 12 -7.72 -7.42 -8.09
N GLU A 13 -7.92 -7.69 -6.81
CA GLU A 13 -8.76 -6.86 -5.96
C GLU A 13 -8.10 -5.50 -5.73
N VAL A 14 -8.89 -4.43 -5.86
CA VAL A 14 -8.51 -3.07 -5.46
C VAL A 14 -9.13 -2.77 -4.11
N PHE A 15 -8.31 -2.71 -3.07
CA PHE A 15 -8.71 -2.32 -1.73
C PHE A 15 -8.56 -0.81 -1.54
N VAL A 16 -9.58 -0.16 -0.98
CA VAL A 16 -9.64 1.30 -0.85
C VAL A 16 -9.69 1.67 0.63
N VAL A 17 -8.83 2.60 1.04
CA VAL A 17 -8.75 3.10 2.42
C VAL A 17 -8.87 4.62 2.40
N PRO A 18 -9.79 5.22 3.17
CA PRO A 18 -9.82 6.66 3.35
C PRO A 18 -8.58 7.12 4.14
N LEU A 19 -7.99 8.23 3.72
CA LEU A 19 -6.86 8.85 4.39
C LEU A 19 -7.33 10.14 5.07
N ASP A 20 -7.03 10.23 6.37
CA ASP A 20 -7.32 11.41 7.18
C ASP A 20 -6.10 12.33 7.20
N ILE A 21 -6.30 13.60 6.84
CA ILE A 21 -5.24 14.61 6.83
C ILE A 21 -5.24 15.30 8.19
N ARG A 22 -4.13 15.16 8.91
CA ARG A 22 -3.98 15.69 10.26
C ARG A 22 -2.98 16.84 10.29
N PRO A 23 -3.08 17.75 11.27
CA PRO A 23 -2.13 18.85 11.40
C PRO A 23 -0.66 18.39 11.42
N GLU A 24 -0.34 17.27 12.07
CA GLU A 24 1.01 16.71 12.12
C GLU A 24 1.54 16.20 10.77
N HIS A 25 0.67 15.99 9.77
CA HIS A 25 1.09 15.58 8.45
C HIS A 25 1.65 16.74 7.62
N ILE A 26 1.32 17.99 7.98
CA ILE A 26 1.63 19.17 7.18
C ILE A 26 3.01 19.71 7.55
N ASP A 27 3.87 19.89 6.55
CA ASP A 27 5.19 20.48 6.76
C ASP A 27 5.22 22.00 6.47
N ALA A 28 6.42 22.58 6.59
CA ALA A 28 6.64 24.02 6.39
C ALA A 28 6.26 24.52 4.98
N ASN A 29 6.10 23.64 3.99
CA ASN A 29 5.67 24.01 2.64
C ASN A 29 4.13 24.07 2.51
N GLY A 30 3.38 23.80 3.59
CA GLY A 30 1.92 23.97 3.63
C GLY A 30 1.14 22.82 2.99
N HIS A 31 1.78 21.67 2.78
CA HIS A 31 1.14 20.45 2.29
C HIS A 31 1.61 19.24 3.09
N VAL A 32 0.96 18.10 2.89
CA VAL A 32 1.36 16.82 3.48
C VAL A 32 2.83 16.54 3.15
N ASN A 33 3.61 16.24 4.18
CA ASN A 33 5.02 15.91 4.06
C ASN A 33 5.22 14.62 3.26
N ASN A 34 6.25 14.58 2.42
CA ASN A 34 6.56 13.44 1.58
C ASN A 34 6.69 12.11 2.37
N VAL A 35 7.26 12.11 3.57
CA VAL A 35 7.43 10.90 4.40
C VAL A 35 6.10 10.31 4.85
N VAL A 36 5.08 11.14 5.06
CA VAL A 36 3.72 10.69 5.43
C VAL A 36 3.14 9.79 4.34
N TYR A 37 3.38 10.10 3.07
CA TYR A 37 2.93 9.24 1.97
C TYR A 37 3.59 7.86 2.02
N VAL A 38 4.87 7.76 2.39
CA VAL A 38 5.55 6.47 2.57
C VAL A 38 4.91 5.69 3.71
N GLY A 39 4.54 6.36 4.81
CA GLY A 39 3.74 5.78 5.88
C GLY A 39 2.40 5.21 5.36
N TRP A 40 1.68 5.99 4.53
CA TRP A 40 0.45 5.50 3.91
C TRP A 40 0.64 4.31 2.97
N LEU A 41 1.75 4.21 2.24
CA LEU A 41 2.07 3.01 1.44
C LEU A 41 2.15 1.75 2.31
N GLN A 42 2.73 1.88 3.50
CA GLN A 42 2.82 0.81 4.49
C GLN A 42 1.43 0.50 5.07
N ASP A 43 0.77 1.52 5.61
CA ASP A 43 -0.46 1.36 6.39
C ASP A 43 -1.59 0.79 5.54
N VAL A 44 -1.75 1.27 4.30
CA VAL A 44 -2.77 0.73 3.38
C VAL A 44 -2.51 -0.74 3.04
N GLY A 45 -1.24 -1.13 2.93
CA GLY A 45 -0.86 -2.51 2.66
C GLY A 45 -1.18 -3.43 3.82
N MET A 46 -0.90 -2.98 5.04
CA MET A 46 -1.24 -3.69 6.26
C MET A 46 -2.75 -3.73 6.50
N ALA A 47 -3.49 -2.66 6.18
CA ALA A 47 -4.95 -2.63 6.25
C ALA A 47 -5.57 -3.69 5.33
N HIS A 48 -5.08 -3.80 4.08
CA HIS A 48 -5.54 -4.83 3.15
C HIS A 48 -5.23 -6.25 3.68
N TRP A 49 -4.01 -6.49 4.19
CA TRP A 49 -3.66 -7.77 4.83
C TRP A 49 -4.57 -8.12 6.01
N ASN A 50 -4.77 -7.17 6.94
CA ASN A 50 -5.60 -7.37 8.13
C ASN A 50 -7.08 -7.61 7.80
N ALA A 51 -7.59 -7.03 6.71
CA ALA A 51 -8.96 -7.23 6.27
C ALA A 51 -9.22 -8.61 5.64
N ARG A 52 -8.17 -9.29 5.16
CA ARG A 52 -8.29 -10.52 4.37
C ARG A 52 -7.84 -11.78 5.09
N PHE A 53 -7.00 -11.65 6.10
CA PHE A 53 -6.42 -12.78 6.82
C PHE A 53 -6.81 -12.75 8.30
N ASP A 54 -7.23 -13.91 8.79
CA ASP A 54 -7.64 -14.12 10.18
C ASP A 54 -6.47 -13.97 11.17
N ALA A 55 -6.79 -13.96 12.46
CA ALA A 55 -5.78 -13.80 13.51
C ALA A 55 -4.76 -14.96 13.52
N GLU A 56 -5.17 -16.18 13.20
CA GLU A 56 -4.29 -17.35 13.17
C GLU A 56 -3.23 -17.22 12.07
N THR A 57 -3.64 -16.86 10.86
CA THR A 57 -2.71 -16.64 9.75
C THR A 57 -1.75 -15.50 10.05
N ARG A 58 -2.25 -14.41 10.64
CA ARG A 58 -1.45 -13.24 11.02
C ARG A 58 -0.54 -13.49 12.23
N ALA A 59 -0.81 -14.50 13.04
CA ALA A 59 0.09 -14.94 14.11
C ALA A 59 1.25 -15.80 13.57
N ARG A 60 1.05 -16.48 12.44
CA ARG A 60 2.08 -17.32 11.81
C ARG A 60 3.04 -16.52 10.93
N TRP A 61 2.51 -15.58 10.15
CA TRP A 61 3.29 -14.83 9.18
C TRP A 61 3.20 -13.32 9.38
N SER A 62 4.31 -12.65 9.09
CA SER A 62 4.40 -11.19 9.04
C SER A 62 5.09 -10.73 7.75
N TRP A 63 5.04 -9.44 7.50
CA TRP A 63 5.60 -8.80 6.32
C TRP A 63 6.70 -7.82 6.72
N VAL A 64 7.86 -7.94 6.08
CA VAL A 64 8.97 -6.99 6.23
C VAL A 64 9.10 -6.19 4.93
N ALA A 65 9.01 -4.86 5.02
CA ALA A 65 9.24 -4.00 3.87
C ALA A 65 10.72 -4.01 3.49
N LEU A 66 11.03 -4.30 2.22
CA LEU A 66 12.39 -4.33 1.70
C LEU A 66 12.74 -3.04 0.97
N ARG A 67 11.77 -2.44 0.28
CA ARG A 67 11.96 -1.25 -0.57
C ARG A 67 10.63 -0.54 -0.78
N HIS A 68 10.68 0.80 -0.78
CA HIS A 68 9.61 1.65 -1.26
C HIS A 68 10.12 2.50 -2.41
N GLU A 69 9.33 2.57 -3.49
CA GLU A 69 9.51 3.52 -4.57
C GLU A 69 8.24 4.33 -4.68
N ILE A 70 8.36 5.66 -4.73
CA ILE A 70 7.21 6.55 -4.73
C ILE A 70 7.45 7.73 -5.65
N ASP A 71 6.37 8.09 -6.34
CA ASP A 71 6.24 9.27 -7.17
C ASP A 71 5.27 10.24 -6.54
N TYR A 72 5.73 11.48 -6.35
CA TYR A 72 4.91 12.59 -5.88
C TYR A 72 4.50 13.44 -7.08
N LEU A 73 3.20 13.58 -7.32
CA LEU A 73 2.63 14.20 -8.52
C LEU A 73 1.87 15.48 -8.19
N ARG A 74 1.14 15.50 -7.07
CA ARG A 74 0.38 16.66 -6.58
C ARG A 74 0.37 16.67 -5.05
N GLY A 75 0.62 17.84 -4.47
CA GLY A 75 0.54 18.03 -3.02
C GLY A 75 -0.90 18.01 -2.52
N ILE A 76 -1.11 17.43 -1.33
CA ILE A 76 -2.39 17.42 -0.61
C ILE A 76 -2.31 18.48 0.49
N GLY A 77 -3.28 19.41 0.51
CA GLY A 77 -3.34 20.49 1.50
C GLY A 77 -4.04 20.10 2.82
N PRO A 78 -3.95 20.93 3.87
CA PRO A 78 -4.53 20.66 5.19
C PRO A 78 -6.05 20.43 5.17
N GLU A 79 -6.78 21.18 4.35
CA GLU A 79 -8.25 21.11 4.27
C GLU A 79 -8.76 20.07 3.25
N ALA A 80 -7.84 19.23 2.72
CA ALA A 80 -8.23 18.24 1.73
C ALA A 80 -9.12 17.16 2.38
N THR A 81 -10.28 16.93 1.77
CA THR A 81 -11.23 15.89 2.20
C THR A 81 -11.42 14.87 1.09
N GLY A 82 -11.89 13.68 1.44
CA GLY A 82 -12.13 12.60 0.47
C GLY A 82 -10.86 11.98 -0.12
N VAL A 83 -9.70 12.20 0.50
CA VAL A 83 -8.44 11.57 0.08
C VAL A 83 -8.52 10.07 0.32
N VAL A 84 -8.08 9.28 -0.66
CA VAL A 84 -8.11 7.80 -0.57
C VAL A 84 -6.80 7.19 -1.08
N ALA A 85 -6.40 6.10 -0.45
CA ALA A 85 -5.38 5.19 -0.96
C ALA A 85 -6.06 3.94 -1.57
N ARG A 86 -5.72 3.63 -2.81
CA ARG A 86 -6.11 2.40 -3.50
C ARG A 86 -4.92 1.48 -3.60
N THR A 87 -5.02 0.26 -3.10
CA THR A 87 -3.94 -0.72 -3.12
C THR A 87 -4.35 -2.05 -3.72
N TRP A 88 -3.42 -2.69 -4.41
CA TRP A 88 -3.53 -4.04 -4.95
C TRP A 88 -2.17 -4.73 -4.94
N VAL A 89 -2.17 -6.04 -5.09
CA VAL A 89 -0.95 -6.86 -5.12
C VAL A 89 -0.53 -7.18 -6.55
N GLY A 90 0.77 -7.42 -6.73
CA GLY A 90 1.34 -7.93 -7.98
C GLY A 90 1.28 -9.43 -8.08
N ASP A 91 2.40 -10.01 -8.52
CA ASP A 91 2.66 -11.44 -8.48
C ASP A 91 3.77 -11.73 -7.46
N PRO A 92 3.63 -12.80 -6.65
CA PRO A 92 4.66 -13.18 -5.71
C PRO A 92 5.86 -13.83 -6.42
N VAL A 93 7.07 -13.51 -5.96
CA VAL A 93 8.34 -14.10 -6.44
C VAL A 93 9.09 -14.66 -5.24
N GLY A 94 8.96 -15.99 -5.03
CA GLY A 94 9.54 -16.64 -3.85
C GLY A 94 8.90 -16.10 -2.55
N PRO A 95 9.67 -15.48 -1.64
CA PRO A 95 9.12 -14.83 -0.45
C PRO A 95 8.69 -13.37 -0.70
N ARG A 96 8.96 -12.81 -1.88
CA ARG A 96 8.75 -11.39 -2.16
C ARG A 96 7.41 -11.12 -2.81
N PHE A 97 6.80 -10.00 -2.48
CA PHE A 97 5.52 -9.57 -3.03
C PHE A 97 5.48 -8.07 -3.23
N ASN A 98 5.30 -7.64 -4.47
CA ASN A 98 5.07 -6.22 -4.74
C ASN A 98 3.64 -5.84 -4.41
N ARG A 99 3.50 -4.70 -3.74
CA ARG A 99 2.24 -4.02 -3.50
C ARG A 99 2.27 -2.66 -4.18
N TYR A 100 1.21 -2.35 -4.89
CA TYR A 100 1.05 -1.09 -5.59
C TYR A 100 0.03 -0.25 -4.82
N VAL A 101 0.24 1.06 -4.83
CA VAL A 101 -0.66 2.03 -4.21
C VAL A 101 -0.79 3.25 -5.10
N ARG A 102 -2.01 3.76 -5.22
CA ARG A 102 -2.29 5.12 -5.70
C ARG A 102 -2.97 5.91 -4.60
N ILE A 103 -2.58 7.15 -4.45
CA ILE A 103 -3.19 8.11 -3.53
C ILE A 103 -3.84 9.19 -4.39
N GLU A 104 -5.13 9.37 -4.19
CA GLU A 104 -5.96 10.29 -4.96
C GLU A 104 -6.67 11.25 -4.01
N ASP A 105 -6.87 12.49 -4.46
CA ASP A 105 -7.68 13.46 -3.71
C ASP A 105 -9.19 13.20 -3.86
N GLY A 106 -10.01 14.03 -3.20
CA GLY A 106 -11.47 13.93 -3.25
C GLY A 106 -12.09 14.14 -4.64
N GLU A 107 -11.34 14.64 -5.62
CA GLU A 107 -11.76 14.76 -7.02
C GLU A 107 -11.28 13.57 -7.88
N GLY A 108 -10.59 12.59 -7.30
CA GLY A 108 -10.02 11.44 -8.01
C GLY A 108 -8.75 11.77 -8.78
N ARG A 109 -8.10 12.91 -8.53
CA ARG A 109 -6.83 13.26 -9.18
C ARG A 109 -5.70 12.53 -8.49
N LEU A 110 -4.80 11.94 -9.29
CA LEU A 110 -3.64 11.22 -8.76
C LEU A 110 -2.64 12.19 -8.10
N CYS A 111 -2.43 12.01 -6.79
CA CYS A 111 -1.53 12.83 -5.98
C CYS A 111 -0.17 12.17 -5.79
N ALA A 112 -0.16 10.86 -5.53
CA ALA A 112 1.06 10.08 -5.48
C ALA A 112 0.78 8.63 -5.88
N GLN A 113 1.83 7.91 -6.25
CA GLN A 113 1.76 6.48 -6.49
C GLN A 113 3.05 5.80 -6.08
N GLY A 114 2.98 4.56 -5.63
CA GLY A 114 4.16 3.86 -5.18
C GLY A 114 4.07 2.34 -5.26
N VAL A 115 5.25 1.73 -5.19
CA VAL A 115 5.45 0.30 -5.13
C VAL A 115 6.26 -0.02 -3.88
N SER A 116 5.75 -0.96 -3.09
CA SER A 116 6.43 -1.50 -1.91
C SER A 116 6.76 -2.97 -2.17
N GLU A 117 8.03 -3.34 -2.10
CA GLU A 117 8.46 -4.74 -2.10
C GLU A 117 8.41 -5.27 -0.67
N TRP A 118 7.63 -6.31 -0.44
CA TRP A 118 7.46 -6.96 0.86
C TRP A 118 8.05 -8.36 0.86
N CYS A 119 8.60 -8.79 1.99
CA CYS A 119 9.05 -10.15 2.23
C CYS A 119 8.15 -10.82 3.27
N LEU A 120 7.53 -11.95 2.92
CA LEU A 120 6.81 -12.78 3.88
C LEU A 120 7.84 -13.46 4.79
N VAL A 121 7.62 -13.39 6.10
CA VAL A 121 8.47 -14.05 7.10
C VAL A 121 7.63 -14.86 8.07
N ASP A 122 8.21 -15.92 8.60
CA ASP A 122 7.66 -16.61 9.77
C ASP A 122 7.88 -15.73 11.01
N VAL A 123 6.83 -15.52 11.81
CA VAL A 123 6.86 -14.58 12.95
C VAL A 123 7.85 -15.01 14.03
N THR A 124 7.99 -16.32 14.25
CA THR A 124 8.84 -16.85 15.32
C THR A 124 10.32 -16.82 14.93
N THR A 125 10.64 -17.23 13.70
CA THR A 125 12.03 -17.38 13.24
C THR A 125 12.56 -16.16 12.50
N LEU A 126 11.67 -15.25 12.07
CA LEU A 126 11.95 -14.10 11.21
C LEU A 126 12.63 -14.47 9.88
N ARG A 127 12.53 -15.74 9.48
CA ARG A 127 13.11 -16.23 8.23
C ARG A 127 12.14 -16.01 7.07
N PRO A 128 12.63 -15.61 5.88
CA PRO A 128 11.81 -15.52 4.67
C PRO A 128 11.06 -16.82 4.38
N GLN A 129 9.78 -16.70 4.06
CA GLN A 129 8.91 -17.81 3.70
C GLN A 129 8.38 -17.61 2.30
N ARG A 130 8.38 -18.69 1.51
CA ARG A 130 7.72 -18.66 0.19
C ARG A 130 6.23 -18.35 0.40
N ILE A 131 5.71 -17.43 -0.40
CA ILE A 131 4.30 -17.04 -0.34
C ILE A 131 3.44 -18.22 -0.83
N PRO A 132 2.50 -18.74 -0.02
CA PRO A 132 1.60 -19.81 -0.44
C PRO A 132 0.68 -19.36 -1.58
N ALA A 133 0.39 -20.24 -2.54
CA ALA A 133 -0.50 -19.93 -3.65
C ALA A 133 -1.91 -19.52 -3.20
N THR A 134 -2.40 -20.14 -2.12
CA THR A 134 -3.69 -19.82 -1.49
C THR A 134 -3.76 -18.41 -0.92
N MET A 135 -2.62 -17.78 -0.63
CA MET A 135 -2.58 -16.39 -0.16
C MET A 135 -2.88 -15.42 -1.30
N LEU A 136 -2.40 -15.72 -2.52
CA LEU A 136 -2.65 -14.87 -3.68
C LEU A 136 -4.14 -14.85 -4.04
N SER A 137 -4.81 -16.01 -4.03
CA SER A 137 -6.24 -16.11 -4.35
C SER A 137 -7.14 -15.24 -3.47
N THR A 138 -6.74 -14.96 -2.23
CA THR A 138 -7.50 -14.08 -1.33
C THR A 138 -7.47 -12.61 -1.78
N PHE A 139 -6.47 -12.22 -2.57
CA PHE A 139 -6.31 -10.88 -3.14
C PHE A 139 -6.78 -10.78 -4.60
N GLU A 140 -7.38 -11.83 -5.13
CA GLU A 140 -7.98 -11.83 -6.46
C GLU A 140 -9.39 -11.24 -6.41
N ARG A 141 -9.82 -10.66 -7.52
CA ARG A 141 -11.17 -10.10 -7.66
C ARG A 141 -12.17 -11.26 -7.55
N ARG A 142 -13.14 -11.12 -6.65
CA ARG A 142 -14.26 -12.07 -6.50
C ARG A 142 -15.35 -11.80 -7.53
#